data_AF-A0A7R9ZPQ6-F1
#
_entry.id   AF-A0A7R9ZPQ6-F1
#
_cell.length_a   1.000
_cell.length_b   1.000
_cell.length_c   1.000
_cell.angle_alpha   90.00
_cell.angle_beta   90.00
_cell.angle_gamma   90.00
#
_symmetry.space_group_name_H-M   'P 1'
#
loop_
_entity.id
_entity.type
_entity.pdbx_description
1 polymer ?
#
loop_
_entity_poly.entity_id
_entity_poly.type
_entity_poly.pdbx_seq_one_letter_code
_entity_poly.pdbx_strand_id
1 'polypeptide(L)'
;SKAEQEKANEEEEAEPPMFDDIDDEKVGDDSKAEQEKEEDTAEAEKSVSARDVFVFIQQTIAALAASSPETAIKLYHETARYASGMVRSDVPDSKGMFGPIANELFVQSFTLYQEKQGDYKFQGRCIKSMVAALLACNKGLEKAHYEKMVMKACTFAAKSLRKEDQCELVMLCSQLFYIVDAKGDIIYANKQRCLECLQRALKLADGSTSTNPSNLFLFVDLLEQYLQFFHKNNPSITAKYITSLVQLVKTNCAKHESSTPAISQAKGHFAEVVKLLKARKTAAATSEKYGPIELGGM
;
A
#
# COMPACT_ATOMS: atom_id res chain seq x y z
N SER A 1 -42.03 -28.08 56.26
CA SER A 1 -41.28 -27.78 57.49
C SER A 1 -40.51 -26.50 57.21
N LYS A 2 -41.14 -25.37 57.56
CA LYS A 2 -40.72 -24.49 58.69
C LYS A 2 -39.35 -23.86 58.38
N ALA A 3 -39.28 -22.63 57.87
CA ALA A 3 -39.68 -21.35 58.50
C ALA A 3 -38.79 -20.99 59.69
N GLU A 4 -38.55 -19.67 59.81
CA GLU A 4 -38.16 -18.92 61.03
C GLU A 4 -36.64 -18.94 61.36
N GLN A 5 -35.97 -17.86 61.78
CA GLN A 5 -36.37 -16.51 62.22
C GLN A 5 -35.07 -15.69 62.46
N GLU A 6 -35.01 -14.39 62.10
CA GLU A 6 -34.98 -13.20 63.00
C GLU A 6 -33.66 -12.98 63.78
N LYS A 7 -33.16 -11.79 64.14
CA LYS A 7 -33.65 -10.38 64.30
C LYS A 7 -32.37 -9.50 64.40
N ALA A 8 -32.27 -8.31 63.80
CA ALA A 8 -32.82 -6.99 64.17
C ALA A 8 -32.04 -6.23 65.27
N ASN A 9 -31.63 -5.00 64.90
CA ASN A 9 -31.64 -3.72 65.65
C ASN A 9 -31.13 -2.67 64.62
N GLU A 10 -31.87 -1.68 64.09
CA GLU A 10 -32.62 -0.56 64.74
C GLU A 10 -31.74 0.14 65.78
N GLU A 11 -31.46 1.45 65.71
CA GLU A 11 -32.31 2.65 65.58
C GLU A 11 -31.50 3.77 64.89
N GLU A 12 -32.00 4.63 63.99
CA GLU A 12 -33.14 5.59 64.00
C GLU A 12 -32.67 7.04 64.25
N GLU A 13 -33.41 7.95 63.60
CA GLU A 13 -33.54 9.41 63.74
C GLU A 13 -32.88 10.28 62.66
N ALA A 14 -33.55 11.25 62.03
CA ALA A 14 -34.97 11.54 61.81
C ALA A 14 -35.00 12.66 60.75
N GLU A 15 -35.89 12.55 59.77
CA GLU A 15 -36.28 13.58 58.78
C GLU A 15 -37.40 14.50 59.36
N PRO A 16 -38.08 15.39 58.58
CA PRO A 16 -37.69 16.49 57.68
C PRO A 16 -38.52 17.78 58.03
N PRO A 17 -39.11 18.53 57.06
CA PRO A 17 -38.58 19.60 56.19
C PRO A 17 -39.25 20.96 56.53
N MET A 18 -39.00 22.05 55.76
CA MET A 18 -40.06 22.96 55.27
C MET A 18 -39.50 24.16 54.49
N PHE A 19 -40.30 24.54 53.50
CA PHE A 19 -40.16 25.58 52.50
C PHE A 19 -40.86 26.88 53.00
N ASP A 20 -40.58 27.97 52.29
CA ASP A 20 -41.35 29.23 52.16
C ASP A 20 -41.08 30.46 53.06
N ASP A 21 -40.77 31.53 52.31
CA ASP A 21 -41.15 32.95 52.41
C ASP A 21 -40.64 33.83 53.56
N ILE A 22 -39.99 34.95 53.18
CA ILE A 22 -40.43 36.32 53.48
C ILE A 22 -39.61 37.34 52.65
N ASP A 23 -40.35 38.24 52.01
CA ASP A 23 -39.97 39.41 51.23
C ASP A 23 -39.38 40.58 52.06
N ASP A 24 -38.88 41.56 51.30
CA ASP A 24 -38.78 43.01 51.61
C ASP A 24 -37.64 43.50 52.53
N GLU A 25 -36.65 44.22 51.97
CA GLU A 25 -36.77 45.68 51.73
C GLU A 25 -35.47 46.27 51.14
N LYS A 26 -35.62 47.19 50.18
CA LYS A 26 -34.55 47.99 49.57
C LYS A 26 -34.07 49.09 50.51
N VAL A 27 -32.75 49.29 50.63
CA VAL A 27 -32.15 50.62 50.76
C VAL A 27 -30.88 50.67 49.91
N GLY A 28 -30.83 51.60 48.96
CA GLY A 28 -29.69 51.82 48.09
C GLY A 28 -28.60 52.66 48.74
N ASP A 29 -27.38 52.48 48.26
CA ASP A 29 -26.41 53.56 48.18
C ASP A 29 -25.49 53.33 46.97
N ASP A 30 -25.49 54.31 46.08
CA ASP A 30 -24.64 54.40 44.90
C ASP A 30 -23.24 54.81 45.35
N SER A 31 -22.24 53.96 45.14
CA SER A 31 -20.84 54.36 45.18
C SER A 31 -20.03 53.51 44.22
N LYS A 32 -19.78 54.11 43.05
CA LYS A 32 -18.84 53.66 42.03
C LYS A 32 -17.49 53.25 42.63
N ALA A 33 -17.13 52.00 42.46
CA ALA A 33 -15.75 51.57 42.29
C ALA A 33 -15.69 50.79 40.98
N GLU A 34 -15.21 51.46 39.93
CA GLU A 34 -14.85 50.85 38.66
C GLU A 34 -13.74 49.83 38.92
N GLN A 35 -14.12 48.56 39.06
CA GLN A 35 -13.21 47.45 38.78
C GLN A 35 -13.32 47.18 37.29
N GLU A 36 -12.36 47.72 36.54
CA GLU A 36 -12.00 47.18 35.24
C GLU A 36 -11.69 45.69 35.43
N LYS A 37 -12.67 44.83 35.13
CA LYS A 37 -12.38 43.45 34.79
C LYS A 37 -11.59 43.52 33.50
N GLU A 38 -10.27 43.37 33.61
CA GLU A 38 -9.48 42.78 32.53
C GLU A 38 -10.15 41.44 32.22
N GLU A 39 -10.97 41.46 31.18
CA GLU A 39 -11.48 40.29 30.52
C GLU A 39 -10.26 39.69 29.81
N ASP A 40 -9.47 38.91 30.57
CA ASP A 40 -8.45 38.03 30.02
C ASP A 40 -9.17 36.92 29.25
N THR A 41 -9.67 37.30 28.08
CA THR A 41 -10.05 36.39 27.01
C THR A 41 -8.74 35.85 26.46
N ALA A 42 -8.16 34.91 27.19
CA ALA A 42 -7.24 33.94 26.62
C ALA A 42 -8.05 33.17 25.57
N GLU A 43 -8.06 33.69 24.34
CA GLU A 43 -8.45 32.95 23.14
C GLU A 43 -7.61 31.67 23.16
N ALA A 44 -8.20 30.57 23.61
CA ALA A 44 -7.58 29.27 23.50
C ALA A 44 -7.33 29.04 22.00
N GLU A 45 -6.07 29.21 21.57
CA GLU A 45 -5.64 28.93 20.21
C GLU A 45 -6.17 27.55 19.85
N LYS A 46 -7.14 27.48 18.92
CA LYS A 46 -7.73 26.22 18.48
C LYS A 46 -6.61 25.37 17.86
N SER A 47 -6.06 24.44 18.63
CA SER A 47 -5.04 23.52 18.14
C SER A 47 -5.69 22.59 17.12
N VAL A 48 -5.37 22.76 15.84
CA VAL A 48 -5.84 21.86 14.78
C VAL A 48 -5.12 20.52 14.92
N SER A 49 -5.88 19.43 15.09
CA SER A 49 -5.27 18.11 15.19
C SER A 49 -4.84 17.60 13.81
N ALA A 50 -3.81 16.74 13.77
CA ALA A 50 -3.39 16.10 12.52
C ALA A 50 -4.56 15.31 11.87
N ARG A 51 -5.46 14.75 12.68
CA ARG A 51 -6.65 14.03 12.20
C ARG A 51 -7.60 14.96 11.44
N ASP A 52 -7.83 16.17 11.94
CA ASP A 52 -8.71 17.15 11.30
C ASP A 52 -8.16 17.55 9.93
N VAL A 53 -6.84 17.70 9.81
CA VAL A 53 -6.16 17.96 8.54
C VAL A 53 -6.40 16.82 7.55
N PHE A 54 -6.25 15.56 7.97
CA PHE A 54 -6.51 14.41 7.09
C PHE A 54 -7.97 14.33 6.64
N VAL A 55 -8.92 14.61 7.54
CA VAL A 55 -10.35 14.64 7.19
C VAL A 55 -10.64 15.74 6.16
N PHE A 56 -10.08 16.93 6.34
CA PHE A 56 -10.20 18.03 5.38
C PHE A 56 -9.61 17.67 4.01
N ILE A 57 -8.41 17.08 3.99
CA ILE A 57 -7.76 16.61 2.75
C ILE A 57 -8.64 15.55 2.07
N GLN A 58 -9.15 14.58 2.83
CA GLN A 58 -10.02 13.52 2.31
C GLN A 58 -11.29 14.08 1.66
N GLN A 59 -11.96 15.04 2.32
CA GLN A 59 -13.14 15.71 1.77
C GLN A 59 -12.82 16.49 0.49
N THR A 60 -11.66 17.16 0.46
CA THR A 60 -11.19 17.91 -0.71
C THR A 60 -10.92 16.97 -1.89
N ILE A 61 -10.27 15.84 -1.66
CA ILE A 61 -10.03 14.82 -2.69
C ILE A 61 -11.35 14.24 -3.20
N ALA A 62 -12.31 13.97 -2.31
CA ALA A 62 -13.62 13.47 -2.68
C ALA A 62 -14.39 14.44 -3.59
N ALA A 63 -14.34 15.75 -3.31
CA ALA A 63 -14.92 16.77 -4.17
C ALA A 63 -14.24 16.81 -5.55
N LEU A 64 -12.91 16.68 -5.60
CA LEU A 64 -12.14 16.64 -6.85
C LEU A 64 -12.45 15.39 -7.70
N ALA A 65 -12.76 14.26 -7.07
CA ALA A 65 -12.99 12.98 -7.74
C ALA A 65 -14.11 13.02 -8.79
N ALA A 66 -15.06 13.95 -8.65
CA ALA A 66 -16.13 14.16 -9.62
C ALA A 66 -15.62 14.64 -11.00
N SER A 67 -14.56 15.46 -11.00
CA SER A 67 -14.00 16.06 -12.22
C SER A 67 -12.71 15.37 -12.69
N SER A 68 -11.90 14.85 -11.77
CA SER A 68 -10.61 14.24 -12.08
C SER A 68 -10.37 12.98 -11.22
N PRO A 69 -10.97 11.83 -11.60
CA PRO A 69 -10.89 10.61 -10.79
C PRO A 69 -9.46 10.05 -10.71
N GLU A 70 -8.68 10.15 -11.80
CA GLU A 70 -7.29 9.68 -11.79
C GLU A 70 -6.43 10.49 -10.80
N THR A 71 -6.59 11.80 -10.80
CA THR A 71 -5.85 12.69 -9.90
C THR A 71 -6.27 12.44 -8.46
N ALA A 72 -7.57 12.30 -8.20
CA ALA A 72 -8.09 11.98 -6.87
C ALA A 72 -7.54 10.65 -6.33
N ILE A 73 -7.52 9.59 -7.15
CA ILE A 73 -6.90 8.30 -6.79
C ILE A 73 -5.43 8.48 -6.38
N LYS A 74 -4.65 9.23 -7.16
CA LYS A 74 -3.24 9.49 -6.86
C LYS A 74 -3.07 10.32 -5.58
N LEU A 75 -3.94 11.30 -5.34
CA LEU A 75 -3.92 12.10 -4.12
C LEU A 75 -4.27 11.27 -2.88
N TYR A 76 -5.24 10.34 -2.98
CA TYR A 76 -5.50 9.39 -1.90
C TYR A 76 -4.27 8.55 -1.58
N HIS A 77 -3.56 8.07 -2.60
CA HIS A 77 -2.31 7.32 -2.41
C HIS A 77 -1.21 8.14 -1.75
N GLU A 78 -0.97 9.37 -2.22
CA GLU A 78 0.04 10.24 -1.59
C GLU A 78 -0.32 10.56 -0.14
N THR A 79 -1.58 10.88 0.12
CA THR A 79 -2.07 11.14 1.48
C THR A 79 -1.91 9.90 2.37
N ALA A 80 -2.19 8.71 1.84
CA ALA A 80 -2.00 7.45 2.57
C ALA A 80 -0.52 7.19 2.88
N ARG A 81 0.39 7.54 1.96
CA ARG A 81 1.84 7.46 2.18
C ARG A 81 2.29 8.39 3.29
N TYR A 82 1.80 9.63 3.33
CA TYR A 82 2.10 10.55 4.42
C TYR A 82 1.56 10.03 5.75
N ALA A 83 0.29 9.61 5.82
CA ALA A 83 -0.28 9.03 7.05
C ALA A 83 0.53 7.81 7.51
N SER A 84 0.87 6.89 6.60
CA SER A 84 1.68 5.72 6.91
C SER A 84 3.09 6.08 7.40
N GLY A 85 3.70 7.12 6.82
CA GLY A 85 5.03 7.62 7.21
C GLY A 85 5.06 8.33 8.57
N MET A 86 3.91 8.77 9.09
CA MET A 86 3.79 9.33 10.43
C MET A 86 3.78 8.26 11.53
N VAL A 87 3.64 6.98 11.18
CA VAL A 87 3.74 5.86 12.13
C VAL A 87 5.18 5.74 12.61
N ARG A 88 5.39 6.02 13.89
CA ARG A 88 6.70 6.13 14.54
C ARG A 88 6.84 5.10 15.64
N SER A 89 7.91 4.31 15.60
CA SER A 89 8.14 3.25 16.60
C SER A 89 8.43 3.79 18.00
N ASP A 90 8.91 5.02 18.10
CA ASP A 90 9.23 5.72 19.36
C ASP A 90 8.04 6.44 19.99
N VAL A 91 6.92 6.58 19.26
CA VAL A 91 5.70 7.22 19.77
C VAL A 91 4.65 6.15 20.05
N PRO A 92 4.26 5.95 21.33
CA PRO A 92 3.19 5.03 21.69
C PRO A 92 1.90 5.33 20.92
N ASP A 93 1.19 4.28 20.50
CA ASP A 93 -0.09 4.35 19.78
C ASP A 93 -0.10 5.11 18.43
N SER A 94 1.04 5.57 17.92
CA SER A 94 1.11 6.24 16.60
C SER A 94 0.52 5.39 15.47
N LYS A 95 0.70 4.05 15.56
CA LYS A 95 0.12 3.09 14.62
C LYS A 95 -1.41 3.02 14.74
N GLY A 96 -1.96 3.11 15.94
CA GLY A 96 -3.41 3.16 16.18
C GLY A 96 -4.03 4.46 15.68
N MET A 97 -3.29 5.57 15.73
CA MET A 97 -3.74 6.87 15.24
C MET A 97 -3.73 6.97 13.70
N PHE A 98 -2.59 6.67 13.06
CA PHE A 98 -2.40 6.94 11.63
C PHE A 98 -2.65 5.72 10.72
N GLY A 99 -2.55 4.50 11.24
CA GLY A 99 -2.82 3.27 10.49
C GLY A 99 -4.24 3.22 9.92
N PRO A 100 -5.29 3.48 10.71
CA PRO A 100 -6.67 3.53 10.22
C PRO A 100 -6.91 4.61 9.17
N ILE A 101 -6.25 5.77 9.30
CA ILE A 101 -6.34 6.86 8.31
C ILE A 101 -5.77 6.39 6.96
N ALA A 102 -4.57 5.79 6.96
CA ALA A 102 -3.97 5.25 5.76
C ALA A 102 -4.85 4.14 5.12
N ASN A 103 -5.43 3.26 5.94
CA ASN A 103 -6.33 2.21 5.48
C ASN A 103 -7.56 2.79 4.76
N GLU A 104 -8.21 3.78 5.35
CA GLU A 104 -9.42 4.39 4.79
C GLU A 104 -9.15 5.08 3.44
N LEU A 105 -8.00 5.76 3.32
CA LEU A 105 -7.57 6.38 2.06
C LEU A 105 -7.35 5.35 0.94
N PHE A 106 -6.80 4.16 1.26
CA PHE A 106 -6.72 3.06 0.30
C PHE A 106 -8.09 2.52 -0.09
N VAL A 107 -9.00 2.35 0.88
CA VAL A 107 -10.38 1.89 0.62
C VAL A 107 -11.06 2.85 -0.35
N GLN A 108 -10.98 4.16 -0.12
CA GLN A 108 -11.60 5.18 -0.98
C GLN A 108 -10.99 5.21 -2.37
N SER A 109 -9.66 5.14 -2.48
CA SER A 109 -8.99 5.02 -3.77
C SER A 109 -9.48 3.80 -4.56
N PHE A 110 -9.57 2.65 -3.90
CA PHE A 110 -9.96 1.40 -4.55
C PHE A 110 -11.43 1.38 -4.94
N THR A 111 -12.32 1.96 -4.11
CA THR A 111 -13.73 2.15 -4.43
C THR A 111 -13.88 3.07 -5.64
N LEU A 112 -13.20 4.23 -5.65
CA LEU A 112 -13.23 5.16 -6.76
C LEU A 112 -12.71 4.53 -8.07
N TYR A 113 -11.66 3.71 -8.00
CA TYR A 113 -11.18 2.94 -9.15
C TYR A 113 -12.22 1.96 -9.69
N GLN A 114 -12.99 1.30 -8.82
CA GLN A 114 -14.02 0.35 -9.23
C GLN A 114 -15.24 1.05 -9.86
N GLU A 115 -15.62 2.21 -9.33
CA GLU A 115 -16.72 3.03 -9.84
C GLU A 115 -16.38 3.66 -11.18
N LYS A 116 -15.12 4.09 -11.34
CA LYS A 116 -14.63 4.77 -12.55
C LYS A 116 -13.98 3.75 -13.47
N GLN A 117 -14.81 3.08 -14.27
CA GLN A 117 -14.33 2.27 -15.39
C GLN A 117 -13.67 3.18 -16.43
N GLY A 118 -12.35 3.28 -16.39
CA GLY A 118 -11.55 4.03 -17.37
C GLY A 118 -10.99 3.16 -18.49
N ASP A 119 -10.33 3.81 -19.45
CA ASP A 119 -9.58 3.15 -20.52
C ASP A 119 -8.36 2.38 -19.98
N TYR A 120 -7.69 1.62 -20.85
CA TYR A 120 -6.52 0.82 -20.46
C TYR A 120 -5.36 1.68 -19.91
N LYS A 121 -5.23 2.94 -20.34
CA LYS A 121 -4.18 3.85 -19.87
C LYS A 121 -4.48 4.34 -18.46
N PHE A 122 -5.74 4.72 -18.20
CA PHE A 122 -6.24 5.06 -16.88
C PHE A 122 -6.04 3.88 -15.92
N GLN A 123 -6.46 2.67 -16.33
CA GLN A 123 -6.29 1.45 -15.52
C GLN A 123 -4.82 1.23 -15.17
N GLY A 124 -3.94 1.26 -16.18
CA GLY A 124 -2.51 1.09 -15.98
C GLY A 124 -1.90 2.13 -15.04
N ARG A 125 -2.20 3.42 -15.23
CA ARG A 125 -1.67 4.50 -14.37
C ARG A 125 -2.16 4.40 -12.93
N CYS A 126 -3.45 4.11 -12.73
CA CYS A 126 -4.03 3.94 -11.40
C CYS A 126 -3.41 2.74 -10.68
N ILE A 127 -3.36 1.57 -11.31
CA ILE A 127 -2.80 0.36 -10.69
C ILE A 127 -1.30 0.53 -10.40
N LYS A 128 -0.52 1.10 -11.33
CA LYS A 128 0.92 1.40 -11.09
C LYS A 128 1.08 2.31 -9.86
N SER A 129 0.24 3.33 -9.71
CA SER A 129 0.22 4.19 -8.52
C SER A 129 -0.20 3.44 -7.24
N MET A 130 -1.19 2.55 -7.30
CA MET A 130 -1.60 1.70 -6.17
C MET A 130 -0.45 0.82 -5.68
N VAL A 131 0.25 0.13 -6.60
CA VAL A 131 1.38 -0.74 -6.26
C VAL A 131 2.49 0.07 -5.62
N ALA A 132 2.85 1.22 -6.19
CA ALA A 132 3.87 2.10 -5.64
C ALA A 132 3.52 2.58 -4.22
N ALA A 133 2.26 2.97 -3.99
CA ALA A 133 1.80 3.42 -2.69
C ALA A 133 1.81 2.29 -1.64
N LEU A 134 1.33 1.10 -2.00
CA LEU A 134 1.38 -0.07 -1.10
C LEU A 134 2.82 -0.45 -0.75
N LEU A 135 3.74 -0.43 -1.73
CA LEU A 135 5.16 -0.65 -1.47
C LEU A 135 5.73 0.37 -0.48
N ALA A 136 5.33 1.64 -0.56
CA ALA A 136 5.77 2.66 0.38
C ALA A 136 5.15 2.49 1.79
N CYS A 137 3.89 2.08 1.88
CA CYS A 137 3.14 2.00 3.14
C CYS A 137 3.31 0.68 3.92
N ASN A 138 4.12 -0.27 3.41
CA ASN A 138 4.19 -1.65 3.94
C ASN A 138 4.49 -1.75 5.45
N LYS A 139 5.22 -0.78 6.04
CA LYS A 139 5.57 -0.76 7.47
C LYS A 139 4.49 -0.13 8.36
N GLY A 140 3.80 0.91 7.85
CA GLY A 140 2.81 1.64 8.63
C GLY A 140 1.43 0.99 8.65
N LEU A 141 1.14 0.11 7.69
CA LEU A 141 -0.10 -0.66 7.65
C LEU A 141 -0.05 -1.88 8.57
N GLU A 142 -1.21 -2.31 9.04
CA GLU A 142 -1.33 -3.61 9.68
C GLU A 142 -1.21 -4.71 8.62
N LYS A 143 -0.54 -5.82 8.97
CA LYS A 143 -0.27 -6.93 8.04
C LYS A 143 -1.55 -7.46 7.37
N ALA A 144 -2.61 -7.71 8.14
CA ALA A 144 -3.86 -8.22 7.60
C ALA A 144 -4.53 -7.23 6.61
N HIS A 145 -4.46 -5.93 6.90
CA HIS A 145 -4.97 -4.88 6.03
C HIS A 145 -4.13 -4.75 4.75
N TYR A 146 -2.80 -4.75 4.88
CA TYR A 146 -1.88 -4.74 3.75
C TYR A 146 -2.13 -5.92 2.81
N GLU A 147 -2.23 -7.14 3.33
CA GLU A 147 -2.51 -8.35 2.55
C GLU A 147 -3.83 -8.25 1.77
N LYS A 148 -4.91 -7.76 2.39
CA LYS A 148 -6.18 -7.53 1.70
C LYS A 148 -6.04 -6.55 0.54
N MET A 149 -5.31 -5.44 0.73
CA MET A 149 -5.13 -4.43 -0.32
C MET A 149 -4.24 -4.92 -1.46
N VAL A 150 -3.18 -5.68 -1.15
CA VAL A 150 -2.35 -6.33 -2.16
C VAL A 150 -3.18 -7.28 -3.02
N MET A 151 -4.00 -8.14 -2.41
CA MET A 151 -4.86 -9.06 -3.15
C MET A 151 -5.88 -8.34 -4.04
N LYS A 152 -6.43 -7.22 -3.57
CA LYS A 152 -7.34 -6.38 -4.36
C LYS A 152 -6.63 -5.71 -5.54
N ALA A 153 -5.42 -5.17 -5.35
CA ALA A 153 -4.59 -4.62 -6.43
C ALA A 153 -4.23 -5.69 -7.49
N CYS A 154 -3.85 -6.90 -7.06
CA CYS A 154 -3.62 -8.04 -7.97
C CYS A 154 -4.87 -8.41 -8.78
N THR A 155 -6.05 -8.33 -8.16
CA THR A 155 -7.33 -8.59 -8.85
C THR A 155 -7.61 -7.53 -9.91
N PHE A 156 -7.28 -6.26 -9.65
CA PHE A 156 -7.40 -5.19 -10.64
C PHE A 156 -6.43 -5.40 -11.81
N ALA A 157 -5.16 -5.71 -11.54
CA ALA A 157 -4.17 -6.03 -12.57
C ALA A 157 -4.59 -7.22 -13.44
N ALA A 158 -5.15 -8.27 -12.84
CA ALA A 158 -5.61 -9.45 -13.55
C ALA A 158 -6.87 -9.22 -14.42
N LYS A 159 -7.58 -8.10 -14.20
CA LYS A 159 -8.80 -7.72 -14.94
C LYS A 159 -8.55 -6.62 -15.99
N SER A 160 -7.31 -6.16 -16.16
CA SER A 160 -6.98 -5.13 -17.17
C SER A 160 -7.38 -5.57 -18.58
N LEU A 161 -7.73 -4.63 -19.45
CA LEU A 161 -8.36 -4.98 -20.74
C LEU A 161 -7.43 -5.69 -21.73
N ARG A 162 -6.15 -5.26 -21.81
CA ARG A 162 -5.17 -5.80 -22.77
C ARG A 162 -4.28 -6.83 -22.09
N LYS A 163 -3.94 -7.91 -22.81
CA LYS A 163 -3.15 -9.02 -22.23
C LYS A 163 -1.70 -8.61 -21.95
N GLU A 164 -1.13 -7.73 -22.76
CA GLU A 164 0.18 -7.14 -22.53
C GLU A 164 0.19 -6.29 -21.25
N ASP A 165 -0.84 -5.44 -21.06
CA ASP A 165 -1.00 -4.64 -19.84
C ASP A 165 -1.24 -5.53 -18.61
N GLN A 166 -2.08 -6.57 -18.73
CA GLN A 166 -2.28 -7.55 -17.65
C GLN A 166 -0.94 -8.18 -17.24
N CYS A 167 -0.10 -8.56 -18.22
CA CYS A 167 1.21 -9.15 -17.94
C CYS A 167 2.11 -8.18 -17.17
N GLU A 168 2.25 -6.94 -17.66
CA GLU A 168 3.05 -5.90 -16.98
C GLU A 168 2.57 -5.64 -15.56
N LEU A 169 1.26 -5.46 -15.38
CA LEU A 169 0.69 -5.07 -14.09
C LEU A 169 0.73 -6.23 -13.09
N VAL A 170 0.47 -7.46 -13.51
CA VAL A 170 0.60 -8.66 -12.66
C VAL A 170 2.07 -8.84 -12.27
N MET A 171 3.00 -8.69 -13.21
CA MET A 171 4.43 -8.74 -12.92
C MET A 171 4.84 -7.66 -11.90
N LEU A 172 4.34 -6.44 -12.03
CA LEU A 172 4.60 -5.36 -11.07
C LEU A 172 4.04 -5.70 -9.67
N CYS A 173 2.82 -6.25 -9.59
CA CYS A 173 2.22 -6.68 -8.32
C CYS A 173 3.04 -7.75 -7.59
N SER A 174 3.88 -8.53 -8.29
CA SER A 174 4.74 -9.53 -7.64
C SER A 174 5.65 -8.91 -6.56
N GLN A 175 6.04 -7.63 -6.73
CA GLN A 175 6.90 -6.90 -5.79
C GLN A 175 6.26 -6.70 -4.42
N LEU A 176 4.93 -6.68 -4.34
CA LEU A 176 4.18 -6.51 -3.10
C LEU A 176 4.30 -7.74 -2.17
N PHE A 177 4.70 -8.89 -2.71
CA PHE A 177 4.80 -10.14 -1.98
C PHE A 177 6.19 -10.43 -1.42
N TYR A 178 7.22 -9.67 -1.79
CA TYR A 178 8.57 -9.90 -1.28
C TYR A 178 9.36 -8.59 -1.23
N ILE A 179 9.38 -7.98 -0.04
CA ILE A 179 9.96 -6.68 0.23
C ILE A 179 11.18 -6.85 1.13
N VAL A 180 12.30 -6.34 0.65
CA VAL A 180 13.60 -6.32 1.34
C VAL A 180 14.04 -4.87 1.43
N ASP A 181 14.56 -4.46 2.58
CA ASP A 181 15.05 -3.11 2.77
C ASP A 181 16.46 -2.89 2.19
N ALA A 182 17.00 -1.68 2.36
CA ALA A 182 18.32 -1.33 1.85
C ALA A 182 19.47 -2.09 2.55
N LYS A 183 19.25 -2.63 3.76
CA LYS A 183 20.22 -3.41 4.52
C LYS A 183 20.20 -4.90 4.14
N GLY A 184 19.18 -5.33 3.41
CA GLY A 184 18.96 -6.73 3.06
C GLY A 184 18.00 -7.45 4.00
N ASP A 185 17.37 -6.73 4.92
CA ASP A 185 16.42 -7.31 5.88
C ASP A 185 15.05 -7.50 5.22
N ILE A 186 14.45 -8.67 5.44
CA ILE A 186 13.13 -9.00 4.91
C ILE A 186 12.08 -8.25 5.73
N ILE A 187 11.43 -7.25 5.10
CA ILE A 187 10.36 -6.48 5.75
C ILE A 187 9.03 -7.24 5.67
N TYR A 188 8.74 -7.81 4.51
CA TYR A 188 7.52 -8.57 4.27
C TYR A 188 7.79 -9.66 3.25
N ALA A 189 7.30 -10.87 3.51
CA ALA A 189 7.48 -12.00 2.61
C ALA A 189 6.28 -12.93 2.58
N ASN A 190 5.74 -13.11 1.38
CA ASN A 190 4.92 -14.22 0.95
C ASN A 190 5.53 -14.81 -0.33
N LYS A 191 6.60 -15.59 -0.13
CA LYS A 191 7.46 -16.12 -1.20
C LYS A 191 6.68 -16.95 -2.22
N GLN A 192 5.69 -17.72 -1.75
CA GLN A 192 4.83 -18.56 -2.57
C GLN A 192 3.92 -17.71 -3.48
N ARG A 193 3.23 -16.69 -2.93
CA ARG A 193 2.41 -15.78 -3.73
C ARG A 193 3.24 -14.98 -4.73
N CYS A 194 4.47 -14.60 -4.36
CA CYS A 194 5.41 -13.97 -5.28
C CYS A 194 5.67 -14.86 -6.50
N LEU A 195 5.99 -16.14 -6.30
CA LEU A 195 6.23 -17.09 -7.39
C LEU A 195 4.96 -17.35 -8.22
N GLU A 196 3.80 -17.54 -7.59
CA GLU A 196 2.52 -17.72 -8.30
C GLU A 196 2.19 -16.52 -9.20
N CYS A 197 2.45 -15.30 -8.72
CA CYS A 197 2.24 -14.07 -9.47
C CYS A 197 3.15 -14.01 -10.70
N LEU A 198 4.42 -14.36 -10.54
CA LEU A 198 5.39 -14.42 -11.63
C LEU A 198 5.08 -15.54 -12.65
N GLN A 199 4.63 -16.70 -12.20
CA GLN A 199 4.20 -17.79 -13.08
C GLN A 199 2.94 -17.42 -13.87
N ARG A 200 2.01 -16.67 -13.26
CA ARG A 200 0.85 -16.12 -13.97
C ARG A 200 1.29 -15.10 -15.02
N ALA A 201 2.20 -14.19 -14.69
CA ALA A 201 2.75 -13.24 -15.65
C ALA A 201 3.46 -13.96 -16.83
N LEU A 202 4.22 -15.03 -16.57
CA LEU A 202 4.84 -15.84 -17.62
C LEU A 202 3.81 -16.41 -18.62
N LYS A 203 2.69 -16.95 -18.13
CA LYS A 203 1.60 -17.46 -18.99
C LYS A 203 0.97 -16.35 -19.83
N LEU A 204 0.83 -15.15 -19.26
CA LEU A 204 0.31 -13.98 -19.98
C LEU A 204 1.31 -13.51 -21.05
N ALA A 205 2.61 -13.50 -20.75
CA ALA A 205 3.67 -13.15 -21.72
C ALA A 205 3.66 -14.12 -22.91
N ASP A 206 3.52 -15.42 -22.66
CA ASP A 206 3.44 -16.45 -23.70
C ASP A 206 2.22 -16.26 -24.61
N GLY A 207 1.03 -16.06 -24.02
CA GLY A 207 -0.18 -15.79 -24.80
C GLY A 207 -0.12 -14.48 -25.59
N SER A 208 0.47 -13.43 -25.02
CA SER A 208 0.63 -12.12 -25.66
C SER A 208 1.65 -12.16 -26.80
N THR A 209 2.77 -12.87 -26.64
CA THR A 209 3.82 -13.01 -27.66
C THR A 209 3.37 -13.91 -28.81
N SER A 210 2.63 -14.98 -28.49
CA SER A 210 2.03 -15.85 -29.51
C SER A 210 1.03 -15.12 -30.40
N THR A 211 0.33 -14.12 -29.84
CA THR A 211 -0.63 -13.30 -30.60
C THR A 211 0.06 -12.17 -31.38
N ASN A 212 1.06 -11.52 -30.78
CA ASN A 212 1.84 -10.46 -31.40
C ASN A 212 3.32 -10.59 -31.00
N PRO A 213 4.20 -11.01 -31.92
CA PRO A 213 5.63 -11.16 -31.66
C PRO A 213 6.33 -9.90 -31.13
N SER A 214 5.76 -8.71 -31.34
CA SER A 214 6.29 -7.45 -30.79
C SER A 214 6.25 -7.41 -29.27
N ASN A 215 5.48 -8.30 -28.61
CA ASN A 215 5.41 -8.43 -27.16
C ASN A 215 6.56 -9.25 -26.55
N LEU A 216 7.59 -9.60 -27.33
CA LEU A 216 8.77 -10.31 -26.86
C LEU A 216 9.45 -9.64 -25.65
N PHE A 217 9.35 -8.30 -25.54
CA PHE A 217 9.89 -7.55 -24.41
C PHE A 217 9.35 -8.04 -23.06
N LEU A 218 8.11 -8.55 -23.00
CA LEU A 218 7.51 -9.07 -21.76
C LEU A 218 8.31 -10.23 -21.16
N PHE A 219 8.91 -11.08 -21.99
CA PHE A 219 9.77 -12.16 -21.51
C PHE A 219 11.10 -11.64 -20.93
N VAL A 220 11.64 -10.57 -21.52
CA VAL A 220 12.88 -9.93 -21.06
C VAL A 220 12.65 -9.26 -19.71
N ASP A 221 11.58 -8.46 -19.60
CA ASP A 221 11.18 -7.81 -18.35
C ASP A 221 10.91 -8.85 -17.24
N LEU A 222 10.26 -9.96 -17.61
CA LEU A 222 10.02 -11.06 -16.66
C LEU A 222 11.35 -11.67 -16.19
N LEU A 223 12.30 -11.92 -17.09
CA LEU A 223 13.63 -12.42 -16.71
C LEU A 223 14.30 -11.48 -15.70
N GLU A 224 14.28 -10.18 -15.95
CA GLU A 224 14.82 -9.20 -15.00
C GLU A 224 14.10 -9.22 -13.66
N GLN A 225 12.77 -9.30 -13.66
CA GLN A 225 12.01 -9.36 -12.42
C GLN A 225 12.36 -10.62 -11.59
N TYR A 226 12.51 -11.78 -12.25
CA TYR A 226 13.01 -13.01 -11.59
C TYR A 226 14.43 -12.81 -11.05
N LEU A 227 15.32 -12.18 -11.82
CA LEU A 227 16.70 -11.90 -11.40
C LEU A 227 16.76 -10.93 -10.21
N GLN A 228 15.85 -9.96 -10.12
CA GLN A 228 15.73 -9.05 -8.99
C GLN A 228 15.35 -9.82 -7.71
N PHE A 229 14.36 -10.71 -7.77
CA PHE A 229 14.01 -11.54 -6.61
C PHE A 229 15.08 -12.56 -6.25
N PHE A 230 15.74 -13.13 -7.25
CA PHE A 230 16.90 -13.98 -7.04
C PHE A 230 17.99 -13.19 -6.30
N HIS A 231 18.31 -11.97 -6.76
CA HIS A 231 19.27 -11.08 -6.12
C HIS A 231 18.90 -10.78 -4.66
N LYS A 232 17.62 -10.55 -4.37
CA LYS A 232 17.08 -10.31 -3.02
C LYS A 232 16.97 -11.56 -2.13
N ASN A 233 17.51 -12.71 -2.55
CA ASN A 233 17.50 -13.97 -1.78
C ASN A 233 16.10 -14.55 -1.54
N ASN A 234 15.17 -14.38 -2.48
CA ASN A 234 13.89 -15.10 -2.41
C ASN A 234 14.13 -16.60 -2.72
N PRO A 235 13.95 -17.53 -1.75
CA PRO A 235 14.31 -18.93 -1.93
C PRO A 235 13.36 -19.68 -2.88
N SER A 236 12.17 -19.14 -3.16
CA SER A 236 11.25 -19.71 -4.16
C SER A 236 11.77 -19.50 -5.59
N ILE A 237 12.72 -18.58 -5.80
CA ILE A 237 13.35 -18.32 -7.09
C ILE A 237 14.73 -18.97 -7.10
N THR A 238 14.88 -20.02 -7.90
CA THR A 238 16.11 -20.81 -7.96
C THR A 238 16.89 -20.53 -9.23
N ALA A 239 18.19 -20.83 -9.22
CA ALA A 239 19.04 -20.73 -10.42
C ALA A 239 18.47 -21.55 -11.60
N LYS A 240 17.81 -22.69 -11.32
CA LYS A 240 17.14 -23.52 -12.34
C LYS A 240 16.03 -22.75 -13.06
N TYR A 241 15.21 -21.98 -12.32
CA TYR A 241 14.17 -21.15 -12.95
C TYR A 241 14.78 -20.07 -13.84
N ILE A 242 15.86 -19.42 -13.40
CA ILE A 242 16.56 -18.42 -14.20
C ILE A 242 17.13 -19.05 -15.48
N THR A 243 17.82 -20.19 -15.36
CA THR A 243 18.34 -20.95 -16.51
C THR A 243 17.24 -21.24 -17.52
N SER A 244 16.13 -21.84 -17.07
CA SER A 244 15.01 -22.18 -17.95
C SER A 244 14.41 -20.95 -18.63
N LEU A 245 14.30 -19.83 -17.92
CA LEU A 245 13.76 -18.60 -18.47
C LEU A 245 14.72 -17.96 -19.49
N VAL A 246 16.03 -17.98 -19.24
CA VAL A 246 17.04 -17.55 -20.23
C VAL A 246 16.94 -18.38 -21.51
N GLN A 247 16.81 -19.71 -21.42
CA GLN A 247 16.64 -20.57 -22.60
C GLN A 247 15.32 -20.29 -23.33
N LEU A 248 14.25 -20.03 -22.59
CA LEU A 248 12.96 -19.68 -23.17
C LEU A 248 13.03 -18.36 -23.94
N VAL A 249 13.65 -17.32 -23.37
CA VAL A 249 13.82 -16.03 -24.06
C VAL A 249 14.70 -16.20 -25.30
N LYS A 250 15.81 -16.94 -25.21
CA LYS A 250 16.65 -17.28 -26.38
C LYS A 250 15.85 -17.93 -27.50
N THR A 251 15.05 -18.94 -27.17
CA THR A 251 14.22 -19.66 -28.13
C THR A 251 13.23 -18.74 -28.83
N ASN A 252 12.57 -17.86 -28.09
CA ASN A 252 11.63 -16.89 -28.66
C ASN A 252 12.34 -15.82 -29.51
N CYS A 253 13.52 -15.35 -29.10
CA CYS A 253 14.35 -14.46 -29.91
C CYS A 253 14.77 -15.09 -31.24
N ALA A 254 15.08 -16.39 -31.26
CA ALA A 254 15.44 -17.12 -32.48
C ALA A 254 14.22 -17.36 -33.39
N LYS A 255 13.06 -17.70 -32.82
CA LYS A 255 11.81 -17.92 -33.57
C LYS A 255 11.34 -16.71 -34.37
N HIS A 256 11.57 -15.51 -33.84
CA HIS A 256 11.11 -14.26 -34.45
C HIS A 256 12.28 -13.52 -35.12
N GLU A 257 12.66 -13.96 -36.31
CA GLU A 257 13.69 -13.31 -37.14
C GLU A 257 13.23 -11.97 -37.74
N SER A 258 11.92 -11.74 -37.82
CA SER A 258 11.35 -10.49 -38.32
C SER A 258 11.80 -9.29 -37.47
N SER A 259 12.48 -8.35 -38.12
CA SER A 259 13.08 -7.20 -37.45
C SER A 259 12.10 -6.03 -37.42
N THR A 260 11.04 -6.14 -36.61
CA THR A 260 10.36 -4.91 -36.17
C THR A 260 11.28 -4.16 -35.20
N PRO A 261 11.17 -2.82 -35.08
CA PRO A 261 11.94 -2.07 -34.09
C PRO A 261 11.75 -2.60 -32.67
N ALA A 262 10.53 -3.02 -32.32
CA ALA A 262 10.20 -3.60 -31.02
C ALA A 262 10.93 -4.92 -30.74
N ILE A 263 10.95 -5.84 -31.71
CA ILE A 263 11.66 -7.12 -31.57
C ILE A 263 13.17 -6.90 -31.47
N SER A 264 13.71 -5.98 -32.27
CA SER A 264 15.14 -5.63 -32.26
C SER A 264 15.56 -5.03 -30.92
N GLN A 265 14.73 -4.14 -30.36
CA GLN A 265 14.95 -3.56 -29.03
C GLN A 265 14.90 -4.63 -27.94
N ALA A 266 13.92 -5.54 -27.98
CA ALA A 266 13.82 -6.63 -27.01
C ALA A 266 15.04 -7.56 -27.06
N LYS A 267 15.52 -7.92 -28.26
CA LYS A 267 16.75 -8.71 -28.43
C LYS A 267 17.99 -8.00 -27.90
N GLY A 268 18.13 -6.69 -28.19
CA GLY A 268 19.21 -5.87 -27.67
C GLY A 268 19.20 -5.80 -26.14
N HIS A 269 18.02 -5.61 -25.56
CA HIS A 269 17.85 -5.60 -24.11
C HIS A 269 18.23 -6.95 -23.48
N PHE A 270 17.75 -8.05 -24.06
CA PHE A 270 18.10 -9.39 -23.63
C PHE A 270 19.62 -9.66 -23.67
N ALA A 271 20.30 -9.20 -24.72
CA ALA A 271 21.75 -9.33 -24.82
C ALA A 271 22.49 -8.61 -23.69
N GLU A 272 22.04 -7.41 -23.30
CA GLU A 272 22.61 -6.67 -22.17
C GLU A 272 22.34 -7.39 -20.84
N VAL A 273 21.13 -7.91 -20.62
CA VAL A 273 20.80 -8.72 -19.43
C VAL A 273 21.71 -9.95 -19.32
N VAL A 274 21.95 -10.66 -20.43
CA VAL A 274 22.87 -11.82 -20.45
C VAL A 274 24.32 -11.41 -20.17
N LYS A 275 24.77 -10.27 -20.70
CA LYS A 275 26.10 -9.72 -20.41
C LYS A 275 26.26 -9.38 -18.93
N LEU A 276 25.26 -8.73 -18.32
CA LEU A 276 25.25 -8.45 -16.88
C LEU A 276 25.28 -9.75 -16.06
N LEU A 277 24.56 -10.79 -16.49
CA LEU A 277 24.62 -12.10 -15.84
C LEU A 277 26.02 -12.71 -15.91
N LYS A 278 26.66 -12.69 -17.08
CA LYS A 278 28.05 -13.16 -17.24
C LYS A 278 29.00 -12.42 -16.29
N ALA A 279 28.88 -11.10 -16.19
CA ALA A 279 29.69 -10.29 -15.27
C ALA A 279 29.45 -10.67 -13.79
N ARG A 280 28.20 -10.92 -13.39
CA ARG A 280 27.87 -11.36 -12.01
C ARG A 280 28.38 -12.77 -11.70
N LYS A 281 28.52 -13.63 -12.70
CA LYS A 281 29.12 -14.98 -12.54
C LYS A 281 30.62 -14.92 -12.26
N THR A 282 31.34 -13.93 -12.77
CA THR A 282 32.79 -13.79 -12.59
C THR A 282 33.18 -12.89 -11.43
N ALA A 283 32.30 -11.96 -11.02
CA ALA A 283 32.55 -11.07 -9.89
C ALA A 283 32.64 -11.84 -8.56
N ALA A 284 33.71 -11.60 -7.79
CA ALA A 284 34.01 -12.31 -6.54
C ALA A 284 32.86 -12.25 -5.51
N ALA A 285 32.13 -11.13 -5.45
CA ALA A 285 31.03 -10.94 -4.50
C ALA A 285 29.75 -11.73 -4.85
N THR A 286 29.58 -12.16 -6.11
CA THR A 286 28.31 -12.75 -6.59
C THR A 286 28.50 -14.09 -7.31
N SER A 287 29.74 -14.53 -7.53
CA SER A 287 30.08 -15.73 -8.30
C SER A 287 29.47 -17.00 -7.72
N GLU A 288 29.48 -17.19 -6.40
CA GLU A 288 28.90 -18.37 -5.74
C GLU A 288 27.40 -18.48 -6.01
N LYS A 289 26.68 -17.35 -5.92
CA LYS A 289 25.24 -17.29 -6.11
C LYS A 289 24.82 -17.46 -7.57
N TYR A 290 25.53 -16.82 -8.50
CA TYR A 290 25.17 -16.85 -9.93
C TYR A 290 25.84 -18.00 -10.70
N GLY A 291 26.85 -18.65 -10.11
CA GLY A 291 27.59 -19.79 -10.68
C GLY A 291 26.67 -20.88 -11.26
N PRO A 292 25.64 -21.34 -10.51
CA PRO A 292 24.72 -22.38 -10.98
C PRO A 292 23.78 -22.00 -12.14
N ILE A 293 23.73 -20.74 -12.58
CA ILE A 293 22.86 -20.32 -13.69
C ILE A 293 23.51 -20.68 -15.02
N GLU A 294 22.90 -21.54 -15.81
CA GLU A 294 23.43 -21.96 -17.12
C GLU A 294 22.91 -21.03 -18.21
N LEU A 295 23.82 -20.32 -18.86
CA LEU A 295 23.43 -19.39 -19.92
C LEU A 295 23.28 -20.09 -21.28
N GLY A 296 23.77 -21.32 -21.45
CA GLY A 296 23.86 -22.02 -22.74
C GLY A 296 24.81 -21.32 -23.73
N GLY A 297 25.37 -22.07 -24.68
CA GLY A 297 26.23 -21.51 -25.74
C GLY A 297 25.55 -20.32 -26.45
N MET A 298 26.35 -19.31 -26.79
CA MET A 298 25.98 -18.31 -27.80
C MET A 298 26.39 -18.83 -29.16
#